data_AF-A0A6P0L1R5-F1
#
_entry.id   AF-A0A6P0L1R5-F1
#
_cell.length_a   1.000
_cell.length_b   1.000
_cell.length_c   1.000
_cell.angle_alpha   90.00
_cell.angle_beta   90.00
_cell.angle_gamma   90.00
#
_symmetry.space_group_name_H-M   'P 1'
#
loop_
_entity.id
_entity.type
_entity.pdbx_description
1 polymer ?
#
loop_
_entity_poly.entity_id
_entity_poly.type
_entity_poly.pdbx_seq_one_letter_code
_entity_poly.pdbx_strand_id
1 'polypeptide(L)'
;MSNLEQDGKVWLLNHFYGVETTPPDQDYEAFVKAVLICAKGDGIIEPEERNWVAGRAAVFGNTGYEMAKTYPADEDLLDVLADAPIANKHSRRIIIYTAIQACSADREYHEEERAAVYKMAKRLGVEEDVVKQIEQLCIEEAQTRDKRISLLFPEGIPSFK
;
A
#
# COMPACT_ATOMS: atom_id res chain seq x y z
N MET A 1 10.43 -25.66 4.82
CA MET A 1 10.94 -25.84 3.44
C MET A 1 10.40 -24.66 2.65
N SER A 2 11.26 -23.72 2.23
CA SER A 2 10.80 -22.63 1.37
C SER A 2 10.59 -23.16 -0.05
N ASN A 3 9.72 -22.49 -0.80
CA ASN A 3 9.50 -22.72 -2.21
C ASN A 3 9.64 -21.37 -2.94
N LEU A 4 9.64 -21.41 -4.27
CA LEU A 4 9.85 -20.22 -5.11
C LEU A 4 8.94 -19.04 -4.74
N GLU A 5 7.66 -19.30 -4.44
CA GLU A 5 6.71 -18.24 -4.07
C GLU A 5 7.04 -17.65 -2.70
N GLN A 6 7.38 -18.50 -1.73
CA GLN A 6 7.73 -18.06 -0.38
C GLN A 6 9.00 -17.21 -0.39
N ASP A 7 10.04 -17.62 -1.12
CA ASP A 7 11.29 -16.88 -1.22
C ASP A 7 11.09 -15.50 -1.85
N GLY A 8 10.26 -15.41 -2.90
CA GLY A 8 9.90 -14.14 -3.54
C GLY A 8 9.15 -13.19 -2.62
N LYS A 9 8.16 -13.70 -1.87
CA LYS A 9 7.40 -12.89 -0.88
C LYS A 9 8.30 -12.34 0.21
N VAL A 10 9.16 -13.18 0.78
CA VAL A 10 10.09 -12.78 1.85
C VAL A 10 11.12 -11.77 1.34
N TRP A 11 11.67 -11.98 0.14
CA TRP A 11 12.59 -11.01 -0.46
C TRP A 11 11.95 -9.62 -0.60
N LEU A 12 10.70 -9.57 -1.09
CA LEU A 12 9.99 -8.29 -1.23
C LEU A 12 9.76 -7.61 0.12
N LEU A 13 9.27 -8.37 1.12
CA LEU A 13 9.03 -7.85 2.47
C LEU A 13 10.31 -7.35 3.14
N ASN A 14 11.41 -8.09 2.99
CA ASN A 14 12.70 -7.70 3.53
C ASN A 14 13.23 -6.44 2.84
N HIS A 15 13.12 -6.37 1.51
CA HIS A 15 13.61 -5.24 0.73
C HIS A 15 12.92 -3.91 1.10
N PHE A 16 11.60 -3.92 1.30
CA PHE A 16 10.84 -2.71 1.60
C PHE A 16 10.71 -2.41 3.10
N TYR A 17 10.61 -3.44 3.95
CA TYR A 17 10.21 -3.27 5.35
C TYR A 17 11.15 -3.96 6.36
N GLY A 18 12.20 -4.64 5.89
CA GLY A 18 13.11 -5.41 6.75
C GLY A 18 12.46 -6.65 7.39
N VAL A 19 11.27 -7.06 6.93
CA VAL A 19 10.53 -8.19 7.49
C VAL A 19 11.04 -9.50 6.88
N GLU A 20 11.45 -10.45 7.72
CA GLU A 20 12.08 -11.72 7.31
C GLU A 20 11.09 -12.90 7.20
N THR A 21 9.81 -12.66 7.49
CA THR A 21 8.75 -13.69 7.49
C THR A 21 7.48 -13.16 6.84
N THR A 22 6.69 -14.04 6.21
CA THR A 22 5.37 -13.63 5.71
C THR A 22 4.36 -13.45 6.86
N PRO A 23 3.50 -12.43 6.81
CA PRO A 23 2.39 -12.29 7.75
C PRO A 23 1.36 -13.42 7.56
N PRO A 24 0.52 -13.70 8.57
CA PRO A 24 -0.67 -14.54 8.39
C PRO A 24 -1.60 -13.98 7.31
N ASP A 25 -2.27 -14.84 6.56
CA ASP A 25 -3.17 -14.44 5.47
C ASP A 25 -4.27 -13.47 5.93
N GLN A 26 -4.85 -13.72 7.10
CA GLN A 26 -5.87 -12.86 7.71
C GLN A 26 -5.35 -11.44 8.00
N ASP A 27 -4.15 -11.32 8.56
CA ASP A 27 -3.53 -10.02 8.81
C ASP A 27 -3.19 -9.29 7.50
N TYR A 28 -2.76 -10.04 6.48
CA TYR A 28 -2.47 -9.45 5.17
C TYR A 28 -3.75 -8.98 4.45
N GLU A 29 -4.84 -9.76 4.51
CA GLU A 29 -6.13 -9.36 3.94
C GLU A 29 -6.67 -8.10 4.63
N ALA A 30 -6.62 -8.05 5.96
CA ALA A 30 -7.02 -6.87 6.73
C ALA A 30 -6.15 -5.66 6.39
N PHE A 31 -4.84 -5.84 6.19
CA PHE A 31 -3.95 -4.80 5.71
C PHE A 31 -4.39 -4.24 4.34
N VAL A 32 -4.69 -5.11 3.37
CA VAL A 32 -5.13 -4.68 2.03
C VAL A 32 -6.47 -3.95 2.10
N LYS A 33 -7.44 -4.45 2.88
CA LYS A 33 -8.72 -3.75 3.12
C LYS A 33 -8.51 -2.38 3.75
N ALA A 34 -7.66 -2.29 4.76
CA ALA A 34 -7.34 -1.04 5.44
C ALA A 34 -6.70 -0.01 4.50
N VAL A 35 -5.82 -0.43 3.59
CA VAL A 35 -5.24 0.43 2.55
C VAL A 35 -6.33 0.97 1.62
N LEU A 36 -7.25 0.11 1.14
CA LEU A 36 -8.34 0.54 0.26
C LEU A 36 -9.32 1.49 0.97
N ILE A 37 -9.63 1.26 2.25
CA ILE A 37 -10.45 2.19 3.05
C ILE A 37 -9.76 3.54 3.21
N CYS A 38 -8.43 3.55 3.35
CA CYS A 38 -7.66 4.78 3.43
C CYS A 38 -7.62 5.54 2.10
N ALA A 39 -7.43 4.83 0.98
CA ALA A 39 -7.43 5.41 -0.37
C ALA A 39 -8.81 5.99 -0.71
N LYS A 40 -9.90 5.26 -0.43
CA LYS A 40 -11.29 5.72 -0.64
C LYS A 40 -11.73 6.89 0.25
N GLY A 41 -10.87 7.47 1.08
CA GLY A 41 -11.36 8.39 2.13
C GLY A 41 -12.08 9.65 1.58
N ASP A 42 -11.95 9.94 0.28
CA ASP A 42 -12.65 10.97 -0.49
C ASP A 42 -14.01 10.50 -1.06
N GLY A 43 -14.27 9.19 -1.03
CA GLY A 43 -15.50 8.52 -1.44
C GLY A 43 -15.36 7.62 -2.66
N ILE A 44 -14.26 7.68 -3.40
CA ILE A 44 -14.05 6.95 -4.66
C ILE A 44 -12.72 6.19 -4.57
N ILE A 45 -12.64 5.02 -5.21
CA ILE A 45 -11.34 4.40 -5.49
C ILE A 45 -11.22 4.39 -7.00
N GLU A 46 -10.32 5.20 -7.52
CA GLU A 46 -10.09 5.28 -8.96
C GLU A 46 -9.53 3.95 -9.48
N PRO A 47 -9.79 3.60 -10.75
CA PRO A 47 -9.30 2.35 -11.32
C PRO A 47 -7.79 2.17 -11.20
N GLU A 48 -7.02 3.25 -11.30
CA GLU A 48 -5.56 3.22 -11.19
C GLU A 48 -5.09 2.86 -9.78
N GLU A 49 -5.65 3.49 -8.75
CA GLU A 49 -5.38 3.18 -7.34
C GLU A 49 -5.73 1.71 -7.03
N ARG A 50 -6.91 1.25 -7.46
CA ARG A 50 -7.36 -0.13 -7.25
C ARG A 50 -6.44 -1.13 -7.92
N ASN A 51 -6.06 -0.87 -9.17
CA ASN A 51 -5.15 -1.74 -9.91
C ASN A 51 -3.77 -1.77 -9.27
N TRP A 52 -3.30 -0.64 -8.73
CA TRP A 52 -2.04 -0.56 -7.99
C TRP A 52 -2.07 -1.43 -6.74
N VAL A 53 -3.12 -1.29 -5.90
CA VAL A 53 -3.27 -2.08 -4.67
C VAL A 53 -3.41 -3.58 -4.99
N ALA A 54 -4.23 -3.93 -5.98
CA ALA A 54 -4.39 -5.32 -6.42
C ALA A 54 -3.07 -5.90 -6.94
N GLY A 55 -2.33 -5.16 -7.78
CA GLY A 55 -1.03 -5.57 -8.30
C GLY A 55 -0.01 -5.82 -7.19
N ARG A 56 0.04 -4.94 -6.18
CA ARG A 56 0.86 -5.14 -4.98
C ARG A 56 0.41 -6.39 -4.20
N ALA A 57 -0.89 -6.60 -4.05
CA ALA A 57 -1.45 -7.75 -3.35
C ALA A 57 -1.15 -9.08 -4.05
N ALA A 58 -1.09 -9.10 -5.39
CA ALA A 58 -0.84 -10.29 -6.19
C ALA A 58 0.49 -10.97 -5.86
N VAL A 59 1.51 -10.22 -5.42
CA VAL A 59 2.80 -10.80 -5.01
C VAL A 59 2.65 -11.78 -3.84
N PHE A 60 1.66 -11.56 -2.99
CA PHE A 60 1.43 -12.37 -1.79
C PHE A 60 0.43 -13.51 -1.98
N GLY A 61 -0.19 -13.59 -3.16
CA GLY A 61 -1.07 -14.69 -3.55
C GLY A 61 -2.43 -14.22 -4.07
N ASN A 62 -3.23 -15.19 -4.50
CA ASN A 62 -4.46 -14.94 -5.23
C ASN A 62 -5.57 -14.28 -4.39
N THR A 63 -5.71 -14.66 -3.11
CA THR A 63 -6.82 -14.21 -2.27
C THR A 63 -6.82 -12.69 -2.07
N GLY A 64 -5.67 -12.11 -1.72
CA GLY A 64 -5.55 -10.66 -1.54
C GLY A 64 -5.77 -9.87 -2.85
N TYR A 65 -5.34 -10.43 -3.98
CA TYR A 65 -5.53 -9.84 -5.31
C TYR A 65 -7.00 -9.80 -5.73
N GLU A 66 -7.71 -10.93 -5.69
CA GLU A 66 -9.13 -11.00 -6.08
C GLU A 66 -10.01 -10.16 -5.16
N MET A 67 -9.70 -10.16 -3.85
CA MET A 67 -10.37 -9.31 -2.88
C MET A 67 -10.17 -7.83 -3.23
N ALA A 68 -8.93 -7.37 -3.45
CA ALA A 68 -8.64 -5.97 -3.75
C ALA A 68 -9.37 -5.45 -5.00
N LYS A 69 -9.62 -6.32 -5.98
CA LYS A 69 -10.34 -5.95 -7.21
C LYS A 69 -11.81 -5.64 -7.03
N THR A 70 -12.45 -6.19 -6.01
CA THR A 70 -13.91 -6.14 -5.84
C THR A 70 -14.35 -5.50 -4.53
N TYR A 71 -13.42 -5.35 -3.59
CA TYR A 71 -13.72 -4.84 -2.26
C TYR A 71 -14.24 -3.39 -2.29
N PRO A 72 -15.42 -3.10 -1.72
CA PRO A 72 -16.04 -1.78 -1.79
C PRO A 72 -15.41 -0.76 -0.84
N ALA A 73 -14.69 -1.21 0.20
CA ALA A 73 -14.02 -0.36 1.19
C ALA A 73 -14.96 0.59 1.96
N ASP A 74 -16.18 0.12 2.26
CA ASP A 74 -17.17 0.83 3.07
C ASP A 74 -17.19 0.39 4.55
N GLU A 75 -16.38 -0.60 4.90
CA GLU A 75 -16.28 -1.09 6.28
C GLU A 75 -15.56 -0.09 7.18
N ASP A 76 -15.78 -0.23 8.47
CA ASP A 76 -15.08 0.53 9.47
C ASP A 76 -13.60 0.10 9.59
N LEU A 77 -12.68 1.05 9.44
CA LEU A 77 -11.24 0.78 9.46
C LEU A 77 -10.75 0.09 10.74
N LEU A 78 -11.32 0.42 11.90
CA LEU A 78 -10.88 -0.18 13.17
C LEU A 78 -11.47 -1.57 13.37
N ASP A 79 -12.70 -1.79 12.89
CA ASP A 79 -13.32 -3.12 12.91
C ASP A 79 -12.57 -4.11 12.02
N VAL A 80 -12.19 -3.69 10.80
CA VAL A 80 -11.35 -4.51 9.89
C VAL A 80 -10.03 -4.93 10.55
N LEU A 81 -9.45 -4.07 11.38
CA LEU A 81 -8.19 -4.34 12.08
C LEU A 81 -8.38 -5.07 13.42
N ALA A 82 -9.59 -5.13 13.98
CA ALA A 82 -9.83 -5.71 15.30
C ALA A 82 -9.42 -7.20 15.35
N ASP A 83 -9.71 -7.93 14.28
CA ASP A 83 -9.41 -9.35 14.14
C ASP A 83 -8.03 -9.63 13.53
N ALA A 84 -7.21 -8.61 13.28
CA ALA A 84 -5.89 -8.72 12.65
C ALA A 84 -4.81 -8.11 13.56
N PRO A 85 -4.38 -8.82 14.62
CA PRO A 85 -3.58 -8.24 15.69
C PRO A 85 -2.19 -7.77 15.24
N ILE A 86 -1.57 -8.42 14.25
CA ILE A 86 -0.28 -7.99 13.71
C ILE A 86 -0.47 -6.73 12.87
N ALA A 87 -1.45 -6.72 11.97
CA ALA A 87 -1.75 -5.55 11.15
C ALA A 87 -2.13 -4.34 12.01
N ASN A 88 -2.99 -4.54 13.01
CA ASN A 88 -3.48 -3.49 13.89
C ASN A 88 -2.37 -2.87 14.75
N LYS A 89 -1.46 -3.70 15.28
CA LYS A 89 -0.40 -3.23 16.18
C LYS A 89 0.82 -2.68 15.44
N HIS A 90 1.20 -3.30 14.32
CA HIS A 90 2.50 -3.06 13.70
C HIS A 90 2.43 -2.36 12.33
N SER A 91 1.27 -2.38 11.66
CA SER A 91 1.19 -1.93 10.27
C SER A 91 0.52 -0.58 10.06
N ARG A 92 0.05 0.12 11.10
CA ARG A 92 -0.70 1.39 10.94
C ARG A 92 0.02 2.45 10.09
N ARG A 93 1.33 2.66 10.32
CA ARG A 93 2.13 3.58 9.49
C ARG A 93 2.35 3.05 8.07
N ILE A 94 2.51 1.73 7.93
CA ILE A 94 2.67 1.07 6.63
C ILE A 94 1.37 1.16 5.82
N ILE A 95 0.20 1.09 6.48
CA ILE A 95 -1.11 1.27 5.85
C ILE A 95 -1.21 2.68 5.27
N ILE A 96 -0.87 3.71 6.05
CA ILE A 96 -0.88 5.10 5.57
C ILE A 96 0.13 5.31 4.43
N TYR A 97 1.36 4.84 4.60
CA TYR A 97 2.38 4.88 3.55
C TYR A 97 1.89 4.24 2.25
N THR A 98 1.32 3.04 2.34
CA THR A 98 0.85 2.29 1.16
C THR A 98 -0.39 2.93 0.54
N ALA A 99 -1.26 3.55 1.35
CA ALA A 99 -2.42 4.29 0.86
C ALA A 99 -2.00 5.55 0.09
N ILE A 100 -1.01 6.31 0.59
CA ILE A 100 -0.45 7.46 -0.14
C ILE A 100 0.13 7.00 -1.48
N GLN A 101 0.90 5.90 -1.49
CA GLN A 101 1.43 5.36 -2.74
C GLN A 101 0.35 4.89 -3.71
N ALA A 102 -0.78 4.38 -3.20
CA ALA A 102 -1.91 3.97 -4.01
C ALA A 102 -2.63 5.18 -4.62
N CYS A 103 -2.90 6.24 -3.85
CA CYS A 103 -3.46 7.49 -4.37
C CYS A 103 -2.54 8.11 -5.42
N SER A 104 -1.22 8.07 -5.20
CA SER A 104 -0.23 8.55 -6.17
C SER A 104 0.03 7.60 -7.36
N ALA A 105 -0.83 6.62 -7.62
CA ALA A 105 -0.60 5.63 -8.68
C ALA A 105 -0.57 6.26 -10.08
N ASP A 106 -1.37 7.29 -10.31
CA ASP A 106 -1.45 8.09 -11.53
C ASP A 106 -0.38 9.21 -11.59
N ARG A 107 0.45 9.30 -10.52
CA ARG A 107 1.49 10.32 -10.26
C ARG A 107 0.99 11.67 -9.78
N GLU A 108 -0.29 11.79 -9.44
CA GLU A 108 -0.86 12.96 -8.80
C GLU A 108 -1.33 12.56 -7.39
N TYR A 109 -1.17 13.45 -6.42
CA TYR A 109 -1.71 13.24 -5.08
C TYR A 109 -2.51 14.47 -4.71
N HIS A 110 -3.81 14.38 -4.94
CA HIS A 110 -4.72 15.52 -4.87
C HIS A 110 -4.99 15.90 -3.41
N GLU A 111 -5.34 17.17 -3.18
CA GLU A 111 -5.64 17.67 -1.83
C GLU A 111 -6.83 16.94 -1.17
N GLU A 112 -7.76 16.41 -1.97
CA GLU A 112 -8.91 15.63 -1.46
C GLU A 112 -8.47 14.26 -0.93
N GLU A 113 -7.68 13.51 -1.70
CA GLU A 113 -7.04 12.25 -1.30
C GLU A 113 -6.12 12.45 -0.10
N ARG A 114 -5.40 13.58 -0.08
CA ARG A 114 -4.56 13.98 1.04
C ARG A 114 -5.36 14.18 2.31
N ALA A 115 -6.40 15.00 2.27
CA ALA A 115 -7.28 15.22 3.42
C ALA A 115 -7.92 13.91 3.91
N ALA A 116 -8.31 13.04 2.98
CA ALA A 116 -8.86 11.72 3.22
C ALA A 116 -7.89 10.80 3.99
N VAL A 117 -6.66 10.67 3.50
CA VAL A 117 -5.62 9.86 4.18
C VAL A 117 -5.29 10.43 5.57
N TYR A 118 -5.17 11.75 5.71
CA TYR A 118 -4.93 12.38 7.02
C TYR A 118 -6.05 12.10 8.03
N LYS A 119 -7.31 12.12 7.58
CA LYS A 119 -8.47 11.74 8.39
C LYS A 119 -8.38 10.28 8.86
N MET A 120 -7.98 9.36 7.98
CA MET A 120 -7.81 7.95 8.34
C MET A 120 -6.60 7.70 9.23
N ALA A 121 -5.50 8.41 9.01
CA ALA A 121 -4.32 8.37 9.87
C ALA A 121 -4.65 8.78 11.31
N LYS A 122 -5.44 9.85 11.50
CA LYS A 122 -5.95 10.25 12.81
C LYS A 122 -6.78 9.15 13.47
N ARG A 123 -7.65 8.47 12.72
CA ARG A 123 -8.42 7.30 13.23
C ARG A 123 -7.51 6.15 13.66
N LEU A 124 -6.40 5.93 12.93
CA LEU A 124 -5.37 4.96 13.29
C LEU A 124 -4.46 5.43 14.43
N GLY A 125 -4.65 6.64 14.97
CA GLY A 125 -3.77 7.20 16.01
C GLY A 125 -2.34 7.43 15.51
N VAL A 126 -2.18 7.75 14.22
CA VAL A 126 -0.92 8.23 13.66
C VAL A 126 -0.94 9.75 13.71
N GLU A 127 0.01 10.32 14.43
CA GLU A 127 0.15 11.77 14.60
C GLU A 127 0.40 12.48 13.27
N GLU A 128 -0.14 13.68 13.11
CA GLU A 128 -0.09 14.43 11.85
C GLU A 128 1.34 14.73 11.38
N ASP A 129 2.26 14.98 12.30
CA ASP A 129 3.68 15.20 12.00
C ASP A 129 4.35 13.94 11.43
N VAL A 130 3.93 12.76 11.89
CA VAL A 130 4.35 11.46 11.36
C VAL A 130 3.75 11.24 9.97
N VAL A 131 2.48 11.60 9.75
CA VAL A 131 1.86 11.51 8.42
C VAL A 131 2.60 12.40 7.42
N LYS A 132 2.96 13.63 7.81
CA LYS A 132 3.79 14.54 6.99
C LYS A 132 5.14 13.93 6.62
N GLN A 133 5.79 13.24 7.57
CA GLN A 133 7.05 12.54 7.30
C GLN A 133 6.86 11.37 6.32
N ILE A 134 5.78 10.61 6.46
CA ILE A 134 5.46 9.50 5.55
C ILE A 134 5.16 10.04 4.14
N GLU A 135 4.36 11.09 4.03
CA GLU A 135 4.06 11.77 2.76
C GLU A 135 5.34 12.25 2.07
N GLN A 136 6.22 12.92 2.82
CA GLN A 136 7.51 13.38 2.32
C GLN A 136 8.39 12.21 1.85
N LEU A 137 8.41 11.09 2.58
CA LEU A 137 9.11 9.88 2.15
C LEU A 137 8.57 9.35 0.82
N CYS A 138 7.24 9.27 0.64
CA CYS A 138 6.64 8.83 -0.63
C CYS A 138 7.06 9.71 -1.81
N ILE A 139 7.11 11.03 -1.60
CA ILE A 139 7.55 11.99 -2.63
C ILE A 139 9.03 11.75 -2.99
N GLU A 140 9.90 11.61 -1.99
CA GLU A 140 11.34 11.35 -2.20
C GLU A 140 11.59 10.02 -2.90
N GLU A 141 10.83 8.98 -2.56
CA GLU A 141 10.92 7.68 -3.20
C GLU A 141 10.44 7.71 -4.65
N ALA A 142 9.36 8.44 -4.96
CA ALA A 142 8.89 8.64 -6.32
C ALA A 142 9.96 9.34 -7.18
N GLN A 143 10.55 10.41 -6.65
CA GLN A 143 11.66 11.12 -7.31
C GLN A 143 12.89 10.23 -7.50
N THR A 144 13.24 9.44 -6.48
CA THR A 144 14.37 8.50 -6.54
C THR A 144 14.12 7.38 -7.55
N ARG A 145 12.89 6.89 -7.64
CA ARG A 145 12.46 5.91 -8.64
C ARG A 145 12.60 6.47 -10.05
N ASP A 146 12.14 7.70 -10.28
CA ASP A 146 12.24 8.32 -11.60
C ASP A 146 13.69 8.55 -12.01
N LYS A 147 14.53 9.03 -11.08
CA LYS A 147 15.99 9.11 -11.27
C LYS A 147 16.60 7.75 -11.63
N ARG A 148 16.22 6.69 -10.90
CA ARG A 148 16.69 5.32 -11.15
C ARG A 148 16.29 4.84 -12.55
N ILE A 149 15.04 5.07 -12.96
CA ILE A 149 14.56 4.68 -14.29
C ILE A 149 15.33 5.43 -15.38
N SER A 150 15.45 6.75 -15.29
CA SER A 150 16.20 7.55 -16.27
C SER A 150 17.68 7.16 -16.36
N LEU A 151 18.29 6.80 -15.22
CA LEU A 151 19.69 6.38 -15.19
C LEU A 151 19.89 4.99 -15.81
N LEU A 152 19.00 4.04 -15.52
CA LEU A 152 19.14 2.65 -15.97
C LEU A 152 18.60 2.42 -17.39
N PHE A 153 17.67 3.25 -17.84
CA PHE A 153 17.04 3.16 -19.16
C PHE A 153 17.11 4.51 -19.90
N PRO A 154 18.31 5.01 -20.24
CA PRO A 154 18.49 6.33 -20.84
C PRO A 154 17.84 6.45 -22.23
N GLU A 155 17.63 5.33 -22.92
CA GLU A 155 16.99 5.25 -24.24
C GLU A 155 15.48 5.00 -24.16
N GLY A 156 14.91 4.95 -22.95
CA GLY A 156 13.50 4.68 -22.69
C GLY A 156 13.25 3.29 -22.10
N ILE A 157 12.09 3.14 -21.45
CA ILE A 157 11.67 1.89 -20.80
C ILE A 157 11.40 0.83 -21.89
N PRO A 158 11.99 -0.37 -21.81
CA PRO A 158 11.71 -1.45 -22.76
C PRO A 158 10.23 -1.83 -22.80
N SER A 159 9.68 -1.99 -24.00
CA SER A 159 8.36 -2.56 -24.22
C SER A 159 8.53 -3.98 -24.75
N PHE A 160 8.05 -4.97 -23.99
CA PHE A 160 8.01 -6.37 -24.40
C PHE A 160 6.57 -6.68 -24.81
N LYS A 161 6.34 -6.89 -26.10
CA LYS A 161 5.08 -7.38 -26.65
C LYS A 161 5.09 -8.90 -26.68
#